data_AF-A0A7C7L2P7-F1
#
_entry.id   AF-A0A7C7L2P7-F1
#
_cell.length_a   1.000
_cell.length_b   1.000
_cell.length_c   1.000
_cell.angle_alpha   90.00
_cell.angle_beta   90.00
_cell.angle_gamma   90.00
#
_symmetry.space_group_name_H-M   'P 1'
#
loop_
_entity.id
_entity.type
_entity.pdbx_description
1 polymer ?
#
loop_
_entity_poly.entity_id
_entity_poly.type
_entity_poly.pdbx_seq_one_letter_code
_entity_poly.pdbx_strand_id
1 'polypeptide(L)'
;MYPKIRPDLSDEEFALFGDFIERNSGLHFGEERRDALRIALVSRMSALELTEYREYYERLTWGPDREAEFRRLLDILTVNETWFFRDRAQFEALRSHVLPEIARHKRDTRTIRIWSAGCSTGEEPYSIAMVVRDVLPDLGRWKVEILGTDVSERALRDARRGVYRPRSLKELEERYRRRYFEERGGLFHVSEEIKGMVRFEYFNLIFEPYPLSKMKGWDIIFCRNVTIYFKLRSTKRVIHNFYLSLDDLGYLFVGYSENLRFLTDKFRPVWLGDAWAYRKREVVEPRMAERPKPKPPLQDAGESPDELICLAEGHADAGRHGEALRLCEEALKKDPTYADAHFLKGLIYKAMGETGRASEEFRRVLLLRPDVLARMYLGDIYREGGLLGPAAREYEMALREFEEHRPRDLGRFGDGYPPELVYRICQEKLKGVRRAMAGRNA
;
A
#
# COMPACT_ATOMS: atom_id res chain seq x y z
N MET A 1 -27.93 33.42 -14.74
CA MET A 1 -26.91 34.19 -13.99
C MET A 1 -25.62 33.41 -14.10
N TYR A 2 -24.63 33.91 -14.84
CA TYR A 2 -23.35 33.21 -15.03
C TYR A 2 -22.63 33.07 -13.68
N PRO A 3 -22.04 31.91 -13.32
CA PRO A 3 -21.26 31.81 -12.09
C PRO A 3 -20.10 32.80 -12.18
N LYS A 4 -19.98 33.67 -11.16
CA LYS A 4 -18.85 34.60 -11.01
C LYS A 4 -17.55 33.80 -11.17
N ILE A 5 -16.71 34.22 -12.11
CA ILE A 5 -15.39 33.65 -12.38
C ILE A 5 -14.63 33.60 -11.06
N ARG A 6 -14.19 32.40 -10.69
CA ARG A 6 -13.54 32.14 -9.40
C ARG A 6 -12.05 32.44 -9.49
N PRO A 7 -11.43 32.98 -8.43
CA PRO A 7 -9.98 33.13 -8.38
C PRO A 7 -9.32 31.75 -8.50
N ASP A 8 -8.14 31.71 -9.13
CA ASP A 8 -7.25 30.56 -9.05
C ASP A 8 -6.89 30.30 -7.58
N LEU A 9 -6.70 29.02 -7.24
CA LEU A 9 -6.26 28.62 -5.91
C LEU A 9 -4.81 29.10 -5.72
N SER A 10 -4.61 30.08 -4.83
CA SER A 10 -3.28 30.60 -4.52
C SER A 10 -2.39 29.52 -3.90
N ASP A 11 -1.07 29.73 -3.90
CA ASP A 11 -0.13 28.77 -3.30
C ASP A 11 -0.36 28.59 -1.79
N GLU A 12 -0.71 29.69 -1.10
CA GLU A 12 -1.04 29.66 0.33
C GLU A 12 -2.32 28.85 0.59
N GLU A 13 -3.36 29.05 -0.21
CA GLU A 13 -4.61 28.29 -0.09
C GLU A 13 -4.42 26.83 -0.46
N PHE A 14 -3.65 26.55 -1.52
CA PHE A 14 -3.33 25.18 -1.92
C PHE A 14 -2.60 24.43 -0.80
N ALA A 15 -1.58 25.05 -0.20
CA ALA A 15 -0.88 24.50 0.95
C ALA A 15 -1.82 24.30 2.14
N LEU A 16 -2.68 25.29 2.43
CA LEU A 16 -3.63 25.26 3.55
C LEU A 16 -4.63 24.08 3.44
N PHE A 17 -5.27 23.91 2.28
CA PHE A 17 -6.20 22.80 2.05
C PHE A 17 -5.48 21.46 1.93
N GLY A 18 -4.34 21.42 1.25
CA GLY A 18 -3.51 20.22 1.13
C GLY A 18 -3.13 19.65 2.50
N ASP A 19 -2.61 20.52 3.38
CA ASP A 19 -2.29 20.17 4.76
C ASP A 19 -3.50 19.71 5.56
N PHE A 20 -4.63 20.41 5.43
CA PHE A 20 -5.85 20.05 6.14
C PHE A 20 -6.36 18.66 5.71
N ILE A 21 -6.42 18.41 4.40
CA ILE A 21 -6.86 17.13 3.85
C ILE A 21 -5.89 16.02 4.26
N GLU A 22 -4.58 16.27 4.21
CA GLU A 22 -3.58 15.29 4.62
C GLU A 22 -3.73 14.92 6.10
N ARG A 23 -3.83 15.91 6.98
CA ARG A 23 -3.99 15.70 8.44
C ARG A 23 -5.27 14.94 8.77
N ASN A 24 -6.34 15.16 8.02
CA ASN A 24 -7.67 14.62 8.31
C ASN A 24 -8.05 13.38 7.48
N SER A 25 -7.33 13.02 6.43
CA SER A 25 -7.62 11.83 5.59
C SER A 25 -6.41 10.97 5.25
N GLY A 26 -5.19 11.46 5.45
CA GLY A 26 -3.96 10.80 5.04
C GLY A 26 -3.62 10.99 3.57
N LEU A 27 -4.56 11.48 2.75
CA LEU A 27 -4.36 11.69 1.33
C LEU A 27 -3.35 12.81 1.09
N HIS A 28 -2.27 12.48 0.40
CA HIS A 28 -1.29 13.45 -0.04
C HIS A 28 -1.70 14.09 -1.38
N PHE A 29 -1.53 15.41 -1.45
CA PHE A 29 -1.76 16.22 -2.63
C PHE A 29 -0.46 16.92 -3.01
N GLY A 30 0.24 16.39 -4.01
CA GLY A 30 1.30 17.13 -4.68
C GLY A 30 0.72 18.12 -5.69
N GLU A 31 1.59 18.97 -6.24
CA GLU A 31 1.22 19.98 -7.25
C GLU A 31 0.49 19.38 -8.47
N GLU A 32 0.78 18.13 -8.82
CA GLU A 32 0.10 17.41 -9.91
C GLU A 32 -1.40 17.23 -9.69
N ARG A 33 -1.90 17.41 -8.46
CA ARG A 33 -3.30 17.31 -8.09
C ARG A 33 -3.95 18.66 -7.76
N ARG A 34 -3.26 19.79 -7.99
CA ARG A 34 -3.78 21.13 -7.72
C ARG A 34 -5.13 21.38 -8.41
N ASP A 35 -5.22 21.03 -9.69
CA ASP A 35 -6.48 21.21 -10.43
C ASP A 35 -7.62 20.33 -9.90
N ALA A 36 -7.33 19.08 -9.54
CA ALA A 36 -8.33 18.20 -8.96
C ALA A 36 -8.84 18.75 -7.61
N LEU A 37 -7.93 19.27 -6.78
CA LEU A 37 -8.29 19.94 -5.53
C LEU A 37 -9.12 21.19 -5.79
N ARG A 38 -8.67 22.08 -6.69
CA ARG A 38 -9.39 23.29 -7.07
C ARG A 38 -10.80 22.98 -7.54
N ILE A 39 -10.98 22.02 -8.46
CA ILE A 39 -12.30 21.61 -8.97
C ILE A 39 -13.20 21.10 -7.83
N ALA A 40 -12.66 20.30 -6.92
CA ALA A 40 -13.41 19.77 -5.78
C ALA A 40 -13.86 20.88 -4.81
N LEU A 41 -12.94 21.76 -4.41
CA LEU A 41 -13.24 22.92 -3.55
C LEU A 41 -14.30 23.81 -4.21
N VAL A 42 -14.13 24.09 -5.51
CA VAL A 42 -15.05 24.89 -6.29
C VAL A 42 -16.44 24.28 -6.29
N SER A 43 -16.56 22.99 -6.59
CA SER A 43 -17.81 22.26 -6.59
C SER A 43 -18.52 22.35 -5.23
N ARG A 44 -17.79 22.13 -4.13
CA ARG A 44 -18.36 22.17 -2.77
C ARG A 44 -18.79 23.56 -2.34
N MET A 45 -17.94 24.57 -2.55
CA MET A 45 -18.29 25.97 -2.31
C MET A 45 -19.54 26.40 -3.09
N SER A 46 -19.68 25.95 -4.35
CA SER A 46 -20.89 26.24 -5.16
C SER A 46 -22.14 25.67 -4.51
N ALA A 47 -22.06 24.46 -3.97
CA ALA A 47 -23.18 23.80 -3.30
C ALA A 47 -23.53 24.43 -1.95
N LEU A 48 -22.62 25.21 -1.36
CA LEU A 48 -22.82 25.93 -0.10
C LEU A 48 -23.03 27.44 -0.29
N GLU A 49 -23.09 27.90 -1.55
CA GLU A 49 -23.21 29.32 -1.92
C GLU A 49 -22.09 30.21 -1.34
N LEU A 50 -20.90 29.63 -1.11
CA LEU A 50 -19.71 30.34 -0.62
C LEU A 50 -18.88 30.91 -1.77
N THR A 51 -18.31 32.09 -1.56
CA THR A 51 -17.53 32.80 -2.59
C THR A 51 -16.04 32.83 -2.31
N GLU A 52 -15.62 32.69 -1.05
CA GLU A 52 -14.20 32.71 -0.68
C GLU A 52 -13.70 31.36 -0.17
N TYR A 53 -12.48 31.00 -0.57
CA TYR A 53 -11.83 29.77 -0.10
C TYR A 53 -11.66 29.75 1.42
N ARG A 54 -11.38 30.92 2.02
CA ARG A 54 -11.23 31.04 3.47
C ARG A 54 -12.52 30.73 4.23
N GLU A 55 -13.68 31.21 3.74
CA GLU A 55 -14.98 30.86 4.31
C GLU A 55 -15.23 29.35 4.28
N TYR A 56 -14.84 28.70 3.18
CA TYR A 56 -14.97 27.25 3.06
C TYR A 56 -14.03 26.50 4.01
N TYR A 57 -12.78 26.98 4.15
CA TYR A 57 -11.84 26.44 5.12
C TYR A 57 -12.37 26.55 6.55
N GLU A 58 -12.90 27.71 6.94
CA GLU A 58 -13.50 27.94 8.26
C GLU A 58 -14.69 27.01 8.53
N ARG A 59 -15.49 26.71 7.50
CA ARG A 59 -16.57 25.73 7.60
C ARG A 59 -16.05 24.30 7.78
N LEU A 60 -14.96 23.93 7.12
CA LEU A 60 -14.31 22.62 7.31
C LEU A 60 -13.64 22.46 8.68
N THR A 61 -13.20 23.55 9.33
CA THR A 61 -12.52 23.49 10.63
C THR A 61 -13.47 23.69 11.81
N TRP A 62 -14.38 24.66 11.70
CA TRP A 62 -15.19 25.17 12.81
C TRP A 62 -16.69 25.09 12.57
N GLY A 63 -17.12 24.74 11.36
CA GLY A 63 -18.53 24.64 11.01
C GLY A 63 -19.27 23.55 11.81
N PRO A 64 -20.58 23.73 12.06
CA PRO A 64 -21.39 22.73 12.76
C PRO A 64 -21.54 21.42 11.97
N ASP A 65 -21.36 21.46 10.64
CA ASP A 65 -21.41 20.32 9.73
C ASP A 65 -20.02 19.88 9.24
N ARG A 66 -18.94 20.32 9.90
CA ARG A 66 -17.55 20.14 9.42
C ARG A 66 -17.20 18.70 9.01
N GLU A 67 -17.61 17.71 9.78
CA GLU A 67 -17.29 16.30 9.47
C GLU A 67 -18.04 15.81 8.24
N ALA A 68 -19.33 16.13 8.15
CA ALA A 68 -20.15 15.74 7.02
C ALA A 68 -19.71 16.47 5.74
N GLU A 69 -19.33 17.74 5.86
CA GLU A 69 -18.81 18.52 4.74
C GLU A 69 -17.43 18.01 4.28
N PHE A 70 -16.53 17.69 5.21
CA PHE A 70 -15.25 17.10 4.87
C PHE A 70 -15.42 15.75 4.14
N ARG A 71 -16.36 14.90 4.55
CA ARG A 71 -16.68 13.66 3.83
C ARG A 71 -17.19 13.93 2.41
N ARG A 72 -18.03 14.95 2.21
CA ARG A 72 -18.50 15.35 0.87
C ARG A 72 -17.37 15.87 -0.01
N LEU A 73 -16.37 16.55 0.57
CA LEU A 73 -15.16 16.93 -0.14
C LEU A 73 -14.33 15.70 -0.54
N LEU A 74 -14.13 14.76 0.39
CA LEU A 74 -13.40 13.52 0.12
C LEU A 74 -14.06 12.68 -0.99
N ASP A 75 -15.40 12.60 -1.03
CA ASP A 75 -16.14 11.90 -2.09
C ASP A 75 -15.79 12.37 -3.53
N ILE A 76 -15.31 13.61 -3.68
CA ILE A 76 -14.87 14.16 -4.98
C ILE A 76 -13.37 13.90 -5.20
N LEU A 77 -12.59 13.94 -4.12
CA LEU A 77 -11.13 13.85 -4.14
C LEU A 77 -10.57 12.43 -4.24
N THR A 78 -11.33 11.42 -3.83
CA THR A 78 -10.91 10.01 -3.88
C THR A 78 -10.98 9.44 -5.28
N VAL A 79 -9.92 8.74 -5.71
CA VAL A 79 -9.88 8.00 -6.98
C VAL A 79 -10.39 6.58 -6.74
N ASN A 80 -11.60 6.29 -7.20
CA ASN A 80 -12.32 5.05 -6.89
C ASN A 80 -12.29 4.01 -8.02
N GLU A 81 -11.19 3.92 -8.77
CA GLU A 81 -11.08 2.90 -9.82
C GLU A 81 -10.94 1.49 -9.22
N THR A 82 -11.99 0.67 -9.36
CA THR A 82 -12.02 -0.72 -8.90
C THR A 82 -12.90 -1.57 -9.83
N TRP A 83 -12.71 -2.88 -9.79
CA TRP A 83 -13.48 -3.87 -10.54
C TRP A 83 -13.41 -5.23 -9.85
N PHE A 84 -14.36 -6.11 -10.17
CA PHE A 84 -14.42 -7.44 -9.59
C PHE A 84 -13.18 -8.26 -9.94
N PHE A 85 -12.65 -9.00 -8.96
CA PHE A 85 -11.46 -9.84 -9.09
C PHE A 85 -10.21 -9.11 -9.65
N ARG A 86 -10.08 -7.80 -9.39
CA ARG A 86 -8.84 -7.04 -9.66
C ARG A 86 -7.65 -7.79 -9.07
N ASP A 87 -6.57 -7.97 -9.82
CA ASP A 87 -5.43 -8.83 -9.45
C ASP A 87 -5.85 -10.28 -9.13
N ARG A 88 -6.49 -10.95 -10.10
CA ARG A 88 -7.03 -12.32 -10.00
C ARG A 88 -6.13 -13.33 -9.28
N ALA A 89 -4.81 -13.24 -9.43
CA ALA A 89 -3.86 -14.12 -8.74
C ALA A 89 -3.99 -14.06 -7.20
N GLN A 90 -4.29 -12.90 -6.61
CA GLN A 90 -4.48 -12.78 -5.15
C GLN A 90 -5.79 -13.44 -4.68
N PHE A 91 -6.84 -13.40 -5.50
CA PHE A 91 -8.08 -14.12 -5.21
C PHE A 91 -7.92 -15.63 -5.39
N GLU A 92 -7.11 -16.08 -6.35
CA GLU A 92 -6.76 -17.50 -6.47
C GLU A 92 -5.88 -17.96 -5.30
N ALA A 93 -4.95 -17.12 -4.81
CA ALA A 93 -4.21 -17.37 -3.59
C ALA A 93 -5.12 -17.50 -2.36
N LEU A 94 -6.11 -16.61 -2.25
CA LEU A 94 -7.14 -16.69 -1.22
C LEU A 94 -7.90 -18.03 -1.28
N ARG A 95 -8.29 -18.42 -2.49
CA ARG A 95 -9.09 -19.62 -2.78
C ARG A 95 -8.33 -20.92 -2.47
N SER A 96 -7.12 -21.06 -3.01
CA SER A 96 -6.40 -22.33 -3.08
C SER A 96 -5.41 -22.54 -1.93
N HIS A 97 -5.02 -21.48 -1.22
CA HIS A 97 -4.04 -21.57 -0.13
C HIS A 97 -4.56 -21.02 1.19
N VAL A 98 -4.98 -19.76 1.23
CA VAL A 98 -5.20 -19.03 2.49
C VAL A 98 -6.46 -19.48 3.21
N LEU A 99 -7.63 -19.50 2.54
CA LEU A 99 -8.86 -19.95 3.18
C LEU A 99 -8.79 -21.42 3.63
N PRO A 100 -8.26 -22.37 2.82
CA PRO A 100 -8.07 -23.75 3.29
C PRO A 100 -7.13 -23.87 4.49
N GLU A 101 -6.07 -23.05 4.57
CA GLU A 101 -5.18 -23.04 5.74
C GLU A 101 -5.90 -22.50 6.99
N ILE A 102 -6.53 -21.34 6.90
CA ILE A 102 -7.24 -20.73 8.05
C ILE A 102 -8.38 -21.64 8.51
N ALA A 103 -9.16 -22.20 7.58
CA ALA A 103 -10.26 -23.11 7.91
C ALA A 103 -9.76 -24.37 8.64
N ARG A 104 -8.57 -24.90 8.29
CA ARG A 104 -7.97 -26.04 9.00
C ARG A 104 -7.56 -25.68 10.43
N HIS A 105 -7.04 -24.48 10.67
CA HIS A 105 -6.61 -24.01 11.99
C HIS A 105 -7.80 -23.61 12.87
N LYS A 106 -8.85 -23.04 12.29
CA LYS A 106 -10.05 -22.59 12.98
C LYS A 106 -11.20 -23.59 12.92
N ARG A 107 -10.91 -24.91 12.85
CA ARG A 107 -11.95 -25.97 12.80
C ARG A 107 -12.84 -26.01 14.04
N ASP A 108 -12.28 -25.65 15.19
CA ASP A 108 -12.99 -25.68 16.48
C ASP A 108 -13.84 -24.43 16.69
N THR A 109 -13.30 -23.25 16.35
CA THR A 109 -13.99 -21.96 16.52
C THR A 109 -14.92 -21.62 15.35
N ARG A 110 -14.64 -22.17 14.17
CA ARG A 110 -15.35 -21.97 12.89
C ARG A 110 -15.69 -20.52 12.58
N THR A 111 -14.80 -19.61 12.97
CA THR A 111 -14.98 -18.17 12.77
C THR A 111 -13.89 -17.65 11.86
N ILE A 112 -14.25 -16.97 10.77
CA ILE A 112 -13.31 -16.35 9.84
C ILE A 112 -13.69 -14.88 9.69
N ARG A 113 -12.73 -13.98 9.93
CA ARG A 113 -12.94 -12.54 9.84
C ARG A 113 -12.01 -11.94 8.80
N ILE A 114 -12.57 -11.26 7.80
CA ILE A 114 -11.86 -10.66 6.68
C ILE A 114 -12.18 -9.17 6.60
N TRP A 115 -11.16 -8.33 6.52
CA TRP A 115 -11.32 -6.89 6.38
C TRP A 115 -10.73 -6.40 5.06
N SER A 116 -11.58 -5.83 4.19
CA SER A 116 -11.17 -5.04 3.03
C SER A 116 -11.13 -3.56 3.41
N ALA A 117 -9.94 -3.04 3.62
CA ALA A 117 -9.63 -1.68 4.01
C ALA A 117 -9.40 -0.81 2.77
N GLY A 118 -10.24 0.21 2.56
CA GLY A 118 -10.31 1.01 1.34
C GLY A 118 -11.08 0.28 0.23
N CYS A 119 -12.29 -0.19 0.55
CA CYS A 119 -13.05 -1.07 -0.33
C CYS A 119 -13.73 -0.38 -1.53
N SER A 120 -13.68 0.95 -1.62
CA SER A 120 -14.31 1.75 -2.67
C SER A 120 -15.80 1.36 -2.84
N THR A 121 -16.24 1.13 -4.07
CA THR A 121 -17.62 0.80 -4.45
C THR A 121 -18.01 -0.66 -4.22
N GLY A 122 -17.21 -1.46 -3.51
CA GLY A 122 -17.61 -2.77 -2.96
C GLY A 122 -17.21 -4.00 -3.79
N GLU A 123 -16.60 -3.82 -4.96
CA GLU A 123 -16.18 -4.94 -5.81
C GLU A 123 -15.22 -5.92 -5.11
N GLU A 124 -14.26 -5.42 -4.30
CA GLU A 124 -13.31 -6.28 -3.59
C GLU A 124 -13.99 -7.12 -2.49
N PRO A 125 -14.74 -6.54 -1.52
CA PRO A 125 -15.47 -7.32 -0.52
C PRO A 125 -16.41 -8.37 -1.10
N TYR A 126 -17.10 -8.05 -2.20
CA TYR A 126 -17.97 -9.02 -2.86
C TYR A 126 -17.18 -10.11 -3.58
N SER A 127 -16.03 -9.79 -4.19
CA SER A 127 -15.14 -10.81 -4.76
C SER A 127 -14.63 -11.76 -3.67
N ILE A 128 -14.25 -11.22 -2.50
CA ILE A 128 -13.88 -12.04 -1.32
C ILE A 128 -15.05 -12.95 -0.91
N ALA A 129 -16.26 -12.41 -0.78
CA ALA A 129 -17.44 -13.17 -0.39
C ALA A 129 -17.76 -14.31 -1.36
N MET A 130 -17.66 -14.08 -2.67
CA MET A 130 -17.83 -15.12 -3.69
C MET A 130 -16.79 -16.23 -3.54
N VAL A 131 -15.51 -15.89 -3.32
CA VAL A 131 -14.44 -16.88 -3.08
C VAL A 131 -14.70 -17.66 -1.80
N VAL A 132 -15.05 -16.99 -0.70
CA VAL A 132 -15.37 -17.66 0.58
C VAL A 132 -16.54 -18.64 0.41
N ARG A 133 -17.58 -18.21 -0.31
CA ARG A 133 -18.76 -19.03 -0.57
C ARG A 133 -18.45 -20.28 -1.40
N ASP A 134 -17.54 -20.17 -2.36
CA ASP A 134 -17.10 -21.29 -3.20
C ASP A 134 -16.18 -22.28 -2.47
N VAL A 135 -15.39 -21.81 -1.51
CA VAL A 135 -14.32 -22.60 -0.88
C VAL A 135 -14.77 -23.32 0.38
N LEU A 136 -15.57 -22.66 1.23
CA LEU A 136 -15.94 -23.24 2.53
C LEU A 136 -17.12 -24.22 2.36
N PRO A 137 -16.91 -25.54 2.56
CA PRO A 137 -18.01 -26.49 2.62
C PRO A 137 -18.88 -26.18 3.84
N ASP A 138 -20.19 -26.40 3.72
CA ASP A 138 -21.16 -26.15 4.79
C ASP A 138 -21.05 -24.76 5.42
N LEU A 139 -21.02 -23.70 4.60
CA LEU A 139 -20.91 -22.30 5.07
C LEU A 139 -21.83 -21.96 6.26
N GLY A 140 -23.01 -22.60 6.37
CA GLY A 140 -23.93 -22.43 7.51
C GLY A 140 -23.37 -22.88 8.88
N ARG A 141 -22.26 -23.61 8.91
CA ARG A 141 -21.52 -23.99 10.13
C ARG A 141 -20.39 -23.01 10.48
N TRP A 142 -20.11 -22.06 9.61
CA TRP A 142 -19.06 -21.06 9.77
C TRP A 142 -19.67 -19.70 10.11
N LYS A 143 -19.08 -19.02 11.09
CA LYS A 143 -19.33 -17.60 11.34
C LYS A 143 -18.33 -16.79 10.51
N VAL A 144 -18.75 -16.35 9.33
CA VAL A 144 -17.94 -15.51 8.45
C VAL A 144 -18.32 -14.04 8.64
N GLU A 145 -17.34 -13.19 8.93
CA GLU A 145 -17.49 -11.74 8.92
C GLU A 145 -16.60 -11.15 7.83
N ILE A 146 -17.21 -10.51 6.82
CA ILE A 146 -16.48 -9.72 5.83
C ILE A 146 -16.84 -8.26 6.03
N LEU A 147 -15.85 -7.45 6.38
CA LEU A 147 -16.00 -6.00 6.57
C LEU A 147 -15.33 -5.27 5.41
N GLY A 148 -16.09 -4.48 4.66
CA GLY A 148 -15.58 -3.47 3.74
C GLY A 148 -15.60 -2.10 4.41
N THR A 149 -14.47 -1.39 4.44
CA THR A 149 -14.44 -0.02 4.94
C THR A 149 -13.86 0.96 3.96
N ASP A 150 -14.40 2.18 3.92
CA ASP A 150 -13.88 3.25 3.09
C ASP A 150 -14.08 4.63 3.74
N VAL A 151 -13.37 5.64 3.24
CA VAL A 151 -13.52 7.04 3.65
C VAL A 151 -14.54 7.79 2.78
N SER A 152 -14.91 7.24 1.61
CA SER A 152 -15.97 7.78 0.76
C SER A 152 -17.34 7.21 1.15
N GLU A 153 -18.21 8.06 1.72
CA GLU A 153 -19.58 7.66 2.01
C GLU A 153 -20.38 7.37 0.75
N ARG A 154 -20.10 8.10 -0.34
CA ARG A 154 -20.70 7.83 -1.65
C ARG A 154 -20.36 6.43 -2.14
N ALA A 155 -19.08 6.06 -2.11
CA ALA A 155 -18.65 4.74 -2.55
C ALA A 155 -19.31 3.64 -1.69
N LEU A 156 -19.40 3.82 -0.37
CA LEU A 156 -20.08 2.88 0.52
C LEU A 156 -21.58 2.77 0.26
N ARG A 157 -22.26 3.85 -0.16
CA ARG A 157 -23.67 3.77 -0.58
C ARG A 157 -23.83 2.92 -1.83
N ASP A 158 -22.97 3.13 -2.83
CA ASP A 158 -22.96 2.32 -4.06
C ASP A 158 -22.64 0.84 -3.76
N ALA A 159 -21.68 0.59 -2.86
CA ALA A 159 -21.33 -0.75 -2.39
C ALA A 159 -22.50 -1.48 -1.74
N ARG A 160 -23.22 -0.83 -0.81
CA ARG A 160 -24.42 -1.40 -0.18
C ARG A 160 -25.55 -1.66 -1.17
N ARG A 161 -25.69 -0.82 -2.20
CA ARG A 161 -26.67 -1.05 -3.27
C ARG A 161 -26.32 -2.32 -4.05
N GLY A 162 -25.03 -2.57 -4.30
CA GLY A 162 -24.55 -3.78 -4.97
C GLY A 162 -24.98 -3.87 -6.44
N VAL A 163 -25.02 -2.72 -7.12
CA VAL A 163 -25.46 -2.60 -8.52
C VAL A 163 -24.36 -2.01 -9.37
N TYR A 164 -23.96 -2.74 -10.40
CA TYR A 164 -22.76 -2.47 -11.18
C TYR A 164 -23.03 -2.40 -12.68
N ARG A 165 -22.18 -1.65 -13.37
CA ARG A 165 -22.18 -1.56 -14.83
C ARG A 165 -21.32 -2.69 -15.43
N PRO A 166 -21.53 -3.06 -16.70
CA PRO A 166 -20.71 -4.08 -17.37
C PRO A 166 -19.20 -3.88 -17.23
N ARG A 167 -18.71 -2.62 -17.22
CA ARG A 167 -17.28 -2.30 -17.07
C ARG A 167 -16.67 -2.85 -15.77
N SER A 168 -17.40 -2.83 -14.65
CA SER A 168 -16.90 -3.35 -13.37
C SER A 168 -16.75 -4.87 -13.37
N LEU A 169 -17.39 -5.57 -14.31
CA LEU A 169 -17.36 -7.03 -14.43
C LEU A 169 -16.42 -7.51 -15.55
N LYS A 170 -15.62 -6.63 -16.17
CA LYS A 170 -14.82 -6.95 -17.37
C LYS A 170 -13.89 -8.16 -17.19
N GLU A 171 -13.34 -8.36 -16.00
CA GLU A 171 -12.41 -9.45 -15.67
C GLU A 171 -13.08 -10.59 -14.89
N LEU A 172 -14.39 -10.49 -14.65
CA LEU A 172 -15.15 -11.50 -13.91
C LEU A 172 -15.35 -12.75 -14.75
N GLU A 173 -14.99 -13.91 -14.19
CA GLU A 173 -15.28 -15.17 -14.86
C GLU A 173 -16.79 -15.44 -14.96
N GLU A 174 -17.20 -16.04 -16.08
CA GLU A 174 -18.61 -16.30 -16.38
C GLU A 174 -19.31 -17.13 -15.30
N ARG A 175 -18.60 -18.05 -14.63
CA ARG A 175 -19.15 -18.85 -13.52
C ARG A 175 -19.61 -17.98 -12.34
N TYR A 176 -18.86 -16.93 -12.00
CA TYR A 176 -19.22 -16.01 -10.93
C TYR A 176 -20.38 -15.12 -11.35
N ARG A 177 -20.34 -14.62 -12.59
CA ARG A 177 -21.41 -13.81 -13.16
C ARG A 177 -22.75 -14.54 -13.12
N ARG A 178 -22.81 -15.78 -13.61
CA ARG A 178 -24.04 -16.58 -13.65
C ARG A 178 -24.57 -16.94 -12.27
N ARG A 179 -23.69 -17.19 -11.30
CA ARG A 179 -24.06 -17.68 -9.98
C ARG A 179 -24.45 -16.57 -9.02
N TYR A 180 -23.78 -15.42 -9.08
CA TYR A 180 -23.86 -14.39 -8.05
C TYR A 180 -24.38 -13.04 -8.53
N PHE A 181 -24.79 -12.94 -9.80
CA PHE A 181 -25.39 -11.73 -10.33
C PHE A 181 -26.70 -12.00 -11.05
N GLU A 182 -27.59 -11.02 -10.95
CA GLU A 182 -28.80 -10.93 -11.75
C GLU A 182 -28.71 -9.70 -12.66
N GLU A 183 -28.92 -9.89 -13.96
CA GLU A 183 -28.93 -8.80 -14.91
C GLU A 183 -30.35 -8.21 -15.02
N ARG A 184 -30.49 -6.91 -14.74
CA ARG A 184 -31.76 -6.18 -14.81
C ARG A 184 -31.52 -4.82 -15.47
N GLY A 185 -32.15 -4.57 -16.62
CA GLY A 185 -32.04 -3.29 -17.32
C GLY A 185 -30.61 -2.90 -17.72
N GLY A 186 -29.76 -3.88 -18.08
CA GLY A 186 -28.36 -3.66 -18.44
C GLY A 186 -27.42 -3.37 -17.26
N LEU A 187 -27.90 -3.52 -16.03
CA LEU A 187 -27.12 -3.45 -14.80
C LEU A 187 -27.04 -4.83 -14.13
N PHE A 188 -25.96 -5.04 -13.39
CA PHE A 188 -25.68 -6.28 -12.67
C PHE A 188 -25.90 -6.09 -11.18
N HIS A 189 -26.84 -6.83 -10.62
CA HIS A 189 -27.18 -6.83 -9.21
C HIS A 189 -26.50 -8.01 -8.52
N VAL A 190 -25.68 -7.77 -7.50
CA VAL A 190 -25.12 -8.85 -6.67
C VAL A 190 -26.24 -9.56 -5.93
N SER A 191 -26.18 -10.89 -5.86
CA SER A 191 -27.20 -11.71 -5.18
C SER A 191 -27.32 -11.35 -3.70
N GLU A 192 -28.52 -11.47 -3.14
CA GLU A 192 -28.77 -11.18 -1.72
C GLU A 192 -27.99 -12.12 -0.79
N GLU A 193 -27.69 -13.35 -1.24
CA GLU A 193 -26.80 -14.28 -0.53
C GLU A 193 -25.41 -13.68 -0.32
N ILE A 194 -24.78 -13.16 -1.38
CA ILE A 194 -23.44 -12.57 -1.31
C ILE A 194 -23.49 -11.21 -0.60
N LYS A 195 -24.54 -10.42 -0.80
CA LYS A 195 -24.74 -9.15 -0.07
C LYS A 195 -24.84 -9.38 1.44
N GLY A 196 -25.55 -10.41 1.87
CA GLY A 196 -25.71 -10.77 3.28
C GLY A 196 -24.41 -11.18 3.97
N MET A 197 -23.35 -11.53 3.23
CA MET A 197 -22.04 -11.89 3.81
C MET A 197 -21.16 -10.67 4.12
N VAL A 198 -21.48 -9.50 3.58
CA VAL A 198 -20.60 -8.32 3.63
C VAL A 198 -21.24 -7.17 4.38
N ARG A 199 -20.50 -6.62 5.35
CA ARG A 199 -20.86 -5.40 6.07
C ARG A 199 -20.00 -4.24 5.60
N PHE A 200 -20.63 -3.07 5.39
CA PHE A 200 -19.94 -1.86 4.96
C PHE A 200 -19.98 -0.77 6.02
N GLU A 201 -18.81 -0.23 6.40
CA GLU A 201 -18.68 0.84 7.39
C GLU A 201 -17.80 1.98 6.90
N TYR A 202 -18.11 3.21 7.33
CA TYR A 202 -17.16 4.30 7.20
C TYR A 202 -15.97 4.05 8.13
N PHE A 203 -14.76 4.16 7.60
CA PHE A 203 -13.55 4.12 8.41
C PHE A 203 -12.41 4.87 7.74
N ASN A 204 -11.76 5.72 8.52
CA ASN A 204 -10.57 6.44 8.10
C ASN A 204 -9.32 5.79 8.73
N LEU A 205 -8.46 5.23 7.88
CA LEU A 205 -7.28 4.46 8.31
C LEU A 205 -6.23 5.27 9.06
N ILE A 206 -6.24 6.62 8.97
CA ILE A 206 -5.23 7.42 9.68
C ILE A 206 -5.64 7.87 11.09
N PHE A 207 -6.90 7.65 11.46
CA PHE A 207 -7.43 8.04 12.77
C PHE A 207 -7.04 7.02 13.83
N GLU A 208 -6.54 7.51 14.95
CA GLU A 208 -6.13 6.71 16.10
C GLU A 208 -6.85 7.16 17.37
N PRO A 209 -7.07 6.23 18.33
CA PRO A 209 -6.84 4.79 18.20
C PRO A 209 -7.87 4.13 17.27
N TYR A 210 -7.50 3.00 16.65
CA TYR A 210 -8.51 2.17 15.96
C TYR A 210 -9.55 1.70 16.98
N PRO A 211 -10.85 1.64 16.63
CA PRO A 211 -11.88 1.10 17.52
C PRO A 211 -11.52 -0.33 17.94
N LEU A 212 -11.79 -0.70 19.20
CA LEU A 212 -11.48 -2.05 19.72
C LEU A 212 -12.04 -3.18 18.83
N SER A 213 -13.23 -2.98 18.26
CA SER A 213 -13.85 -3.92 17.32
C SER A 213 -13.03 -4.19 16.04
N LYS A 214 -12.17 -3.24 15.66
CA LYS A 214 -11.26 -3.31 14.51
C LYS A 214 -9.82 -3.68 14.91
N MET A 215 -9.48 -3.66 16.21
CA MET A 215 -8.11 -3.85 16.70
C MET A 215 -7.70 -5.29 17.02
N LYS A 216 -8.60 -6.28 16.96
CA LYS A 216 -8.23 -7.70 17.16
C LYS A 216 -9.13 -8.65 16.39
N GLY A 217 -8.64 -9.86 16.11
CA GLY A 217 -9.44 -10.98 15.64
C GLY A 217 -9.57 -11.08 14.13
N TRP A 218 -8.76 -10.37 13.33
CA TRP A 218 -8.83 -10.47 11.87
C TRP A 218 -7.92 -11.57 11.36
N ASP A 219 -8.46 -12.50 10.56
CA ASP A 219 -7.66 -13.54 9.91
C ASP A 219 -6.95 -13.01 8.68
N ILE A 220 -7.65 -12.16 7.93
CA ILE A 220 -7.18 -11.63 6.66
C ILE A 220 -7.52 -10.14 6.58
N ILE A 221 -6.54 -9.34 6.18
CA ILE A 221 -6.75 -7.94 5.80
C ILE A 221 -6.34 -7.78 4.33
N PHE A 222 -7.20 -7.18 3.54
CA PHE A 222 -6.89 -6.63 2.22
C PHE A 222 -6.79 -5.12 2.37
N CYS A 223 -5.66 -4.52 1.95
CA CYS A 223 -5.49 -3.08 1.85
C CYS A 223 -4.71 -2.79 0.58
N ARG A 224 -5.44 -2.74 -0.55
CA ARG A 224 -4.85 -2.77 -1.89
C ARG A 224 -5.12 -1.49 -2.63
N ASN A 225 -4.05 -0.89 -3.17
CA ASN A 225 -4.08 0.38 -3.91
C ASN A 225 -4.61 1.56 -3.07
N VAL A 226 -4.38 1.54 -1.75
CA VAL A 226 -4.86 2.59 -0.82
C VAL A 226 -3.70 3.39 -0.28
N THR A 227 -2.66 2.72 0.22
CA THR A 227 -1.54 3.39 0.89
C THR A 227 -0.62 4.14 -0.07
N ILE A 228 -0.77 3.93 -1.38
CA ILE A 228 -0.11 4.71 -2.43
C ILE A 228 -0.45 6.20 -2.41
N TYR A 229 -1.57 6.57 -1.79
CA TYR A 229 -1.98 7.97 -1.62
C TYR A 229 -1.50 8.58 -0.29
N PHE A 230 -0.85 7.80 0.57
CA PHE A 230 -0.43 8.24 1.90
C PHE A 230 1.06 8.57 1.92
N LYS A 231 1.46 9.54 2.76
CA LYS A 231 2.87 9.73 3.11
C LYS A 231 3.41 8.54 3.89
N LEU A 232 4.73 8.32 3.80
CA LEU A 232 5.44 7.23 4.46
C LEU A 232 5.10 7.07 5.95
N ARG A 233 5.00 8.18 6.70
CA ARG A 233 4.66 8.16 8.13
C ARG A 233 3.25 7.61 8.38
N SER A 234 2.27 8.05 7.61
CA SER A 234 0.88 7.57 7.71
C SER A 234 0.79 6.10 7.29
N THR A 235 1.47 5.72 6.20
CA THR A 235 1.56 4.33 5.76
C THR A 235 2.16 3.42 6.84
N LYS A 236 3.27 3.82 7.49
CA LYS A 236 3.86 3.07 8.61
C LYS A 236 2.87 2.85 9.77
N ARG A 237 2.12 3.90 10.15
CA ARG A 237 1.08 3.81 11.19
C ARG A 237 -0.03 2.85 10.81
N VAL A 238 -0.56 2.95 9.59
CA VAL A 238 -1.62 2.06 9.08
C VAL A 238 -1.16 0.60 9.10
N ILE A 239 0.04 0.31 8.58
CA ILE A 239 0.59 -1.05 8.59
C ILE A 239 0.82 -1.56 10.02
N HIS A 240 1.29 -0.71 10.93
CA HIS A 240 1.41 -1.07 12.35
C HIS A 240 0.05 -1.42 12.98
N ASN A 241 -0.99 -0.63 12.70
CA ASN A 241 -2.32 -0.92 13.21
C ASN A 241 -2.89 -2.21 12.59
N PHE A 242 -2.64 -2.51 11.32
CA PHE A 242 -2.98 -3.82 10.74
C PHE A 242 -2.27 -4.98 11.42
N TYR A 243 -1.00 -4.81 11.80
CA TYR A 243 -0.28 -5.83 12.56
C TYR A 243 -0.95 -6.12 13.91
N LEU A 244 -1.38 -5.08 14.62
CA LEU A 244 -2.11 -5.22 15.89
C LEU A 244 -3.49 -5.87 15.69
N SER A 245 -4.17 -5.52 14.59
CA SER A 245 -5.49 -6.01 14.20
C SER A 245 -5.53 -7.49 13.80
N LEU A 246 -4.48 -7.99 13.15
CA LEU A 246 -4.41 -9.37 12.67
C LEU A 246 -4.22 -10.36 13.82
N ASP A 247 -4.91 -11.49 13.76
CA ASP A 247 -4.62 -12.67 14.59
C ASP A 247 -3.26 -13.27 14.22
N ASP A 248 -2.76 -14.12 15.11
CA ASP A 248 -1.57 -14.93 14.82
C ASP A 248 -1.80 -15.75 13.55
N LEU A 249 -0.75 -15.88 12.74
CA LEU A 249 -0.79 -16.48 11.40
C LEU A 249 -1.66 -15.73 10.37
N GLY A 250 -2.19 -14.55 10.71
CA GLY A 250 -3.01 -13.75 9.82
C GLY A 250 -2.28 -13.25 8.56
N TYR A 251 -3.06 -13.01 7.51
CA TYR A 251 -2.58 -12.60 6.20
C TYR A 251 -2.93 -11.14 5.89
N LEU A 252 -1.98 -10.40 5.33
CA LEU A 252 -2.17 -9.05 4.79
C LEU A 252 -1.89 -9.05 3.29
N PHE A 253 -2.91 -8.76 2.50
CA PHE A 253 -2.80 -8.53 1.06
C PHE A 253 -2.68 -7.04 0.78
N VAL A 254 -1.67 -6.65 0.01
CA VAL A 254 -1.47 -5.27 -0.48
C VAL A 254 -1.39 -5.27 -2.00
N GLY A 255 -1.55 -4.10 -2.62
CA GLY A 255 -1.46 -3.97 -4.08
C GLY A 255 -0.03 -4.19 -4.58
N TYR A 256 0.12 -4.56 -5.85
CA TYR A 256 1.44 -4.86 -6.44
C TYR A 256 2.47 -3.73 -6.35
N SER A 257 2.02 -2.48 -6.31
CA SER A 257 2.88 -1.30 -6.18
C SER A 257 3.25 -0.97 -4.73
N GLU A 258 2.67 -1.66 -3.75
CA GLU A 258 2.84 -1.43 -2.31
C GLU A 258 3.80 -2.47 -1.73
N ASN A 259 4.80 -2.01 -0.96
CA ASN A 259 5.83 -2.88 -0.38
C ASN A 259 6.10 -2.49 1.09
N LEU A 260 6.19 -3.48 1.97
CA LEU A 260 6.39 -3.30 3.42
C LEU A 260 7.85 -3.32 3.87
N ARG A 261 8.80 -3.61 2.96
CA ARG A 261 10.23 -3.76 3.26
C ARG A 261 10.85 -2.63 4.10
N PHE A 262 10.45 -1.38 3.85
CA PHE A 262 10.93 -0.20 4.61
C PHE A 262 9.94 0.34 5.63
N LEU A 263 8.82 -0.37 5.79
CA LEU A 263 7.75 0.01 6.70
C LEU A 263 7.86 -0.72 8.02
N THR A 264 8.18 -2.02 8.01
CA THR A 264 8.15 -2.87 9.20
C THR A 264 8.82 -4.23 8.95
N ASP A 265 9.43 -4.80 9.99
CA ASP A 265 9.98 -6.15 10.04
C ASP A 265 8.97 -7.20 10.56
N LYS A 266 7.78 -6.75 10.98
CA LYS A 266 6.76 -7.56 11.66
C LYS A 266 5.97 -8.50 10.75
N PHE A 267 6.20 -8.41 9.45
CA PHE A 267 5.57 -9.26 8.44
C PHE A 267 6.64 -10.02 7.66
N ARG A 268 6.33 -11.26 7.28
CA ARG A 268 7.12 -12.00 6.29
C ARG A 268 6.37 -12.09 4.97
N PRO A 269 6.98 -11.78 3.81
CA PRO A 269 6.35 -12.07 2.53
C PRO A 269 6.23 -13.59 2.35
N VAL A 270 5.13 -14.04 1.77
CA VAL A 270 4.86 -15.45 1.47
C VAL A 270 4.26 -15.58 0.07
N TRP A 271 4.72 -16.60 -0.65
CA TRP A 271 4.27 -16.95 -1.99
C TRP A 271 3.10 -17.93 -1.93
N LEU A 272 2.08 -17.65 -2.73
CA LEU A 272 0.81 -18.36 -2.74
C LEU A 272 0.40 -18.61 -4.20
N GLY A 273 1.13 -19.49 -4.87
CA GLY A 273 1.04 -19.68 -6.32
C GLY A 273 1.62 -18.47 -7.06
N ASP A 274 0.82 -17.89 -7.96
CA ASP A 274 1.24 -16.75 -8.79
C ASP A 274 1.19 -15.39 -8.08
N ALA A 275 0.62 -15.35 -6.87
CA ALA A 275 0.52 -14.17 -6.03
C ALA A 275 1.34 -14.29 -4.76
N TRP A 276 1.45 -13.18 -4.05
CA TRP A 276 2.14 -13.09 -2.79
C TRP A 276 1.29 -12.27 -1.80
N ALA A 277 1.50 -12.53 -0.52
CA ALA A 277 0.89 -11.81 0.59
C ALA A 277 1.92 -11.64 1.71
N TYR A 278 1.58 -10.87 2.74
CA TYR A 278 2.36 -10.79 3.97
C TYR A 278 1.72 -11.64 5.05
N ARG A 279 2.50 -12.47 5.72
CA ARG A 279 2.05 -13.21 6.90
C ARG A 279 2.57 -12.53 8.15
N LYS A 280 1.69 -12.34 9.15
CA LYS A 280 2.08 -11.81 10.46
C LYS A 280 3.20 -12.68 11.05
N ARG A 281 4.32 -12.08 11.44
CA ARG A 281 5.32 -12.78 12.26
C ARG A 281 4.78 -12.85 13.68
N GLU A 282 4.83 -14.04 14.27
CA GLU A 282 4.66 -14.17 15.70
C GLU A 282 5.65 -13.22 16.37
N VAL A 283 5.18 -12.49 17.38
CA VAL A 283 6.11 -11.94 18.36
C VAL A 283 6.71 -13.18 19.02
N VAL A 284 7.85 -13.64 18.52
CA VAL A 284 8.80 -14.24 19.43
C VAL A 284 9.13 -13.06 20.33
N GLU A 285 8.41 -12.95 21.45
CA GLU A 285 8.97 -12.20 22.57
C GLU A 285 10.38 -12.75 22.65
N PRO A 286 11.43 -11.91 22.70
CA PRO A 286 12.68 -12.46 23.13
C PRO A 286 12.33 -13.11 24.46
N ARG A 287 12.21 -14.46 24.48
CA ARG A 287 12.60 -15.26 25.64
C ARG A 287 13.79 -14.49 26.11
N MET A 288 13.73 -13.93 27.32
CA MET A 288 14.88 -13.28 27.93
C MET A 288 16.01 -14.25 27.68
N ALA A 289 16.76 -14.01 26.60
CA ALA A 289 17.92 -14.78 26.29
C ALA A 289 18.71 -14.39 27.51
N GLU A 290 19.04 -15.39 28.33
CA GLU A 290 20.05 -15.22 29.36
C GLU A 290 21.04 -14.23 28.79
N ARG A 291 21.16 -13.06 29.45
CA ARG A 291 22.04 -11.97 29.02
C ARG A 291 23.22 -12.65 28.35
N PRO A 292 23.45 -12.46 27.03
CA PRO A 292 24.52 -13.19 26.38
C PRO A 292 25.73 -12.96 27.26
N LYS A 293 26.29 -14.05 27.81
CA LYS A 293 27.40 -13.97 28.77
C LYS A 293 28.33 -12.89 28.23
N PRO A 294 28.70 -11.86 29.01
CA PRO A 294 29.46 -10.74 28.49
C PRO A 294 30.59 -11.36 27.69
N LYS A 295 30.54 -11.17 26.36
CA LYS A 295 31.61 -11.65 25.51
C LYS A 295 32.87 -11.03 26.11
N PRO A 296 33.95 -11.82 26.27
CA PRO A 296 35.19 -11.30 26.81
C PRO A 296 35.48 -9.98 26.07
N PRO A 297 35.95 -8.95 26.78
CA PRO A 297 36.11 -7.61 26.22
C PRO A 297 36.77 -7.75 24.85
N LEU A 298 36.07 -7.33 23.79
CA LEU A 298 36.58 -7.36 22.42
C LEU A 298 37.70 -6.32 22.34
N GLN A 299 38.85 -6.74 22.84
CA GLN A 299 40.14 -6.28 22.37
C GLN A 299 40.41 -7.14 21.13
N ASP A 300 40.55 -6.45 20.00
CA ASP A 300 40.95 -6.95 18.69
C ASP A 300 39.91 -7.75 17.88
N ALA A 301 39.06 -7.04 17.13
CA ALA A 301 38.58 -7.46 15.81
C ALA A 301 38.88 -6.28 14.85
N GLY A 302 39.59 -6.41 13.74
CA GLY A 302 39.43 -7.48 12.77
C GLY A 302 38.18 -7.30 11.91
N GLU A 303 37.52 -6.14 11.93
CA GLU A 303 36.21 -5.94 11.28
C GLU A 303 36.34 -5.76 9.76
N SER A 304 35.88 -6.76 9.01
CA SER A 304 35.74 -6.69 7.56
C SER A 304 34.61 -5.72 7.14
N PRO A 305 34.63 -5.17 5.90
CA PRO A 305 33.52 -4.36 5.39
C PRO A 305 32.15 -5.08 5.47
N ASP A 306 32.11 -6.40 5.29
CA ASP A 306 30.88 -7.19 5.35
C ASP A 306 30.28 -7.25 6.76
N GLU A 307 31.11 -7.44 7.79
CA GLU A 307 30.67 -7.44 9.19
C GLU A 307 30.13 -6.08 9.61
N LEU A 308 30.79 -5.00 9.16
CA LEU A 308 30.33 -3.64 9.41
C LEU A 308 28.97 -3.36 8.75
N ILE A 309 28.76 -3.84 7.52
CA ILE A 309 27.46 -3.71 6.85
C ILE A 309 26.38 -4.57 7.50
N CYS A 310 26.72 -5.76 7.99
CA CYS A 310 25.79 -6.58 8.79
C CYS A 310 25.33 -5.87 10.06
N LEU A 311 26.25 -5.21 10.77
CA LEU A 311 25.89 -4.38 11.93
C LEU A 311 25.05 -3.16 11.51
N ALA A 312 25.44 -2.49 10.42
CA ALA A 312 24.74 -1.32 9.92
C ALA A 312 23.28 -1.62 9.57
N GLU A 313 23.00 -2.79 8.97
CA GLU A 313 21.63 -3.26 8.68
C GLU A 313 20.80 -3.36 9.97
N GLY A 314 21.32 -4.02 11.01
CA GLY A 314 20.62 -4.14 12.29
C GLY A 314 20.33 -2.79 12.95
N HIS A 315 21.20 -1.80 12.79
CA HIS A 315 20.95 -0.42 13.24
C HIS A 315 19.91 0.30 12.36
N ALA A 316 19.95 0.10 11.04
CA ALA A 316 19.00 0.69 10.10
C ALA A 316 17.57 0.15 10.33
N ASP A 317 17.43 -1.16 10.53
CA ASP A 317 16.17 -1.84 10.83
C ASP A 317 15.56 -1.37 12.15
N ALA A 318 16.42 -1.06 13.14
CA ALA A 318 16.00 -0.48 14.41
C ALA A 318 15.74 1.04 14.34
N GLY A 319 15.80 1.66 13.15
CA GLY A 319 15.57 3.08 12.94
C GLY A 319 16.70 4.00 13.41
N ARG A 320 17.85 3.45 13.83
CA ARG A 320 19.03 4.22 14.28
C ARG A 320 19.90 4.60 13.09
N HIS A 321 19.35 5.45 12.23
CA HIS A 321 19.96 5.81 10.94
C HIS A 321 21.36 6.44 11.05
N GLY A 322 21.62 7.27 12.06
CA GLY A 322 22.94 7.90 12.25
C GLY A 322 24.05 6.88 12.53
N GLU A 323 23.76 5.87 13.36
CA GLU A 323 24.72 4.81 13.69
C GLU A 323 24.94 3.88 12.50
N ALA A 324 23.87 3.55 11.77
CA ALA A 324 23.97 2.76 10.54
C ALA A 324 24.84 3.46 9.48
N LEU A 325 24.64 4.76 9.26
CA LEU A 325 25.45 5.54 8.32
C LEU A 325 26.93 5.60 8.73
N ARG A 326 27.23 5.77 10.03
CA ARG A 326 28.61 5.73 10.54
C ARG A 326 29.29 4.40 10.23
N LEU A 327 28.60 3.28 10.44
CA LEU A 327 29.12 1.95 10.14
C LEU A 327 29.32 1.74 8.63
N CYS A 328 28.41 2.25 7.78
CA CYS A 328 28.61 2.24 6.33
C CYS A 328 29.84 3.07 5.92
N GLU A 329 30.08 4.22 6.55
CA GLU A 329 31.27 5.04 6.29
C GLU A 329 32.56 4.33 6.73
N GLU A 330 32.53 3.59 7.84
CA GLU A 330 33.67 2.78 8.29
C GLU A 330 33.95 1.62 7.33
N ALA A 331 32.92 0.98 6.79
CA ALA A 331 33.08 -0.03 5.75
C ALA A 331 33.73 0.58 4.48
N LEU A 332 33.26 1.75 4.04
CA LEU A 332 33.79 2.44 2.87
C LEU A 332 35.19 3.02 3.05
N LYS A 333 35.60 3.36 4.29
CA LYS A 333 37.00 3.72 4.58
C LYS A 333 37.95 2.56 4.37
N LYS A 334 37.49 1.33 4.64
CA LYS A 334 38.26 0.10 4.44
C LYS A 334 38.26 -0.34 2.98
N ASP A 335 37.10 -0.28 2.33
CA ASP A 335 36.94 -0.57 0.92
C ASP A 335 35.96 0.42 0.26
N PRO A 336 36.48 1.46 -0.44
CA PRO A 336 35.64 2.42 -1.16
C PRO A 336 34.83 1.82 -2.31
N THR A 337 35.14 0.59 -2.73
CA THR A 337 34.44 -0.12 -3.83
C THR A 337 33.40 -1.11 -3.32
N TYR A 338 33.16 -1.16 -2.01
CA TYR A 338 32.21 -2.07 -1.39
C TYR A 338 30.77 -1.64 -1.69
N ALA A 339 30.21 -2.19 -2.78
CA ALA A 339 28.92 -1.79 -3.34
C ALA A 339 27.76 -1.90 -2.34
N ASP A 340 27.79 -2.86 -1.42
CA ASP A 340 26.72 -3.08 -0.46
C ASP A 340 26.62 -1.97 0.59
N ALA A 341 27.74 -1.33 0.94
CA ALA A 341 27.73 -0.14 1.79
C ALA A 341 27.03 1.04 1.09
N HIS A 342 27.31 1.24 -0.19
CA HIS A 342 26.62 2.26 -1.00
C HIS A 342 25.13 1.95 -1.12
N PHE A 343 24.77 0.68 -1.35
CA PHE A 343 23.38 0.27 -1.45
C PHE A 343 22.62 0.58 -0.16
N LEU A 344 23.15 0.19 0.99
CA LEU A 344 22.53 0.41 2.29
C LEU A 344 22.39 1.90 2.62
N LYS A 345 23.41 2.73 2.31
CA LYS A 345 23.29 4.20 2.43
C LYS A 345 22.16 4.75 1.56
N GLY A 346 22.04 4.27 0.32
CA GLY A 346 20.94 4.63 -0.58
C GLY A 346 19.57 4.34 0.02
N LEU A 347 19.40 3.15 0.61
CA LEU A 347 18.18 2.76 1.32
C LEU A 347 17.89 3.68 2.52
N ILE A 348 18.91 3.96 3.35
CA ILE A 348 18.78 4.80 4.55
C ILE A 348 18.39 6.23 4.15
N TYR A 349 19.07 6.84 3.19
CA TYR A 349 18.72 8.19 2.72
C TYR A 349 17.32 8.25 2.12
N LYS A 350 16.90 7.22 1.36
CA LYS A 350 15.53 7.14 0.86
C LYS A 350 14.52 7.09 2.01
N ALA A 351 14.79 6.32 3.06
CA ALA A 351 13.92 6.24 4.24
C ALA A 351 13.84 7.57 5.01
N MET A 352 14.92 8.36 5.00
CA MET A 352 14.98 9.71 5.56
C MET A 352 14.35 10.79 4.67
N GLY A 353 13.96 10.45 3.43
CA GLY A 353 13.44 11.41 2.45
C GLY A 353 14.51 12.22 1.71
N GLU A 354 15.80 11.91 1.93
CA GLU A 354 16.94 12.56 1.27
C GLU A 354 17.18 11.95 -0.13
N THR A 355 16.22 12.16 -1.03
CA THR A 355 16.17 11.52 -2.36
C THR A 355 17.38 11.84 -3.24
N GLY A 356 17.96 13.05 -3.13
CA GLY A 356 19.18 13.44 -3.84
C GLY A 356 20.35 12.53 -3.50
N ARG A 357 20.68 12.42 -2.20
CA ARG A 357 21.77 11.56 -1.70
C ARG A 357 21.48 10.09 -1.95
N ALA A 358 20.22 9.66 -1.78
CA ALA A 358 19.82 8.29 -2.11
C ALA A 358 20.14 7.94 -3.58
N SER A 359 19.80 8.84 -4.50
CA SER A 359 20.07 8.62 -5.94
C SER A 359 21.56 8.58 -6.26
N GLU A 360 22.39 9.38 -5.60
CA GLU A 360 23.84 9.34 -5.77
C GLU A 360 24.42 8.00 -5.33
N GLU A 361 23.99 7.48 -4.18
CA GLU A 361 24.49 6.20 -3.67
C GLU A 361 24.05 5.02 -4.55
N PHE A 362 22.81 4.98 -5.04
CA PHE A 362 22.41 3.93 -5.98
C PHE A 362 23.15 4.02 -7.32
N ARG A 363 23.46 5.21 -7.83
CA ARG A 363 24.33 5.35 -9.01
C ARG A 363 25.73 4.81 -8.75
N ARG A 364 26.29 5.01 -7.55
CA ARG A 364 27.57 4.42 -7.17
C ARG A 364 27.51 2.89 -7.16
N VAL A 365 26.42 2.29 -6.68
CA VAL A 365 26.21 0.83 -6.82
C VAL A 365 26.31 0.42 -8.28
N LEU A 366 25.59 1.11 -9.18
CA LEU A 366 25.57 0.78 -10.62
C LEU A 366 26.89 1.01 -11.34
N LEU A 367 27.77 1.87 -10.81
CA LEU A 367 29.15 2.02 -11.30
C LEU A 367 30.04 0.85 -10.87
N LEU A 368 29.76 0.24 -9.72
CA LEU A 368 30.55 -0.85 -9.14
C LEU A 368 30.09 -2.22 -9.65
N ARG A 369 28.78 -2.43 -9.79
CA ARG A 369 28.19 -3.66 -10.31
C ARG A 369 26.83 -3.44 -10.95
N PRO A 370 26.47 -4.20 -12.00
CA PRO A 370 25.08 -4.27 -12.44
C PRO A 370 24.19 -4.79 -11.29
N ASP A 371 23.15 -4.04 -10.95
CA ASP A 371 22.25 -4.36 -9.85
C ASP A 371 20.82 -3.94 -10.19
N VAL A 372 19.95 -4.92 -10.34
CA VAL A 372 18.54 -4.71 -10.68
C VAL A 372 17.84 -3.84 -9.63
N LEU A 373 18.06 -4.12 -8.35
CA LEU A 373 17.35 -3.43 -7.28
C LEU A 373 17.78 -1.96 -7.21
N ALA A 374 19.06 -1.67 -7.41
CA ALA A 374 19.55 -0.29 -7.49
C ALA A 374 18.88 0.47 -8.65
N ARG A 375 18.72 -0.15 -9.83
CA ARG A 375 17.96 0.43 -10.95
C ARG A 375 16.50 0.67 -10.60
N MET A 376 15.84 -0.32 -9.98
CA MET A 376 14.45 -0.18 -9.55
C MET A 376 14.28 0.97 -8.56
N TYR A 377 15.16 1.09 -7.56
CA TYR A 377 15.11 2.17 -6.57
C TYR A 377 15.39 3.55 -7.18
N LEU A 378 16.30 3.66 -8.15
CA LEU A 378 16.49 4.90 -8.91
C LEU A 378 15.26 5.26 -9.73
N GLY A 379 14.65 4.28 -10.40
CA GLY A 379 13.40 4.47 -11.12
C GLY A 379 12.28 4.97 -10.21
N ASP A 380 12.21 4.48 -8.98
CA ASP A 380 11.26 4.94 -7.97
C ASP A 380 11.52 6.37 -7.55
N ILE A 381 12.77 6.71 -7.23
CA ILE A 381 13.16 8.07 -6.84
C ILE A 381 12.82 9.08 -7.95
N TYR A 382 13.13 8.76 -9.21
CA TYR A 382 12.80 9.64 -10.33
C TYR A 382 11.29 9.77 -10.55
N ARG A 383 10.55 8.66 -10.43
CA ARG A 383 9.09 8.67 -10.59
C ARG A 383 8.43 9.52 -9.50
N GLU A 384 8.83 9.32 -8.25
CA GLU A 384 8.37 10.10 -7.10
C GLU A 384 8.71 11.60 -7.26
N GLY A 385 9.87 11.92 -7.85
CA GLY A 385 10.27 13.28 -8.21
C GLY A 385 9.66 13.85 -9.50
N GLY A 386 8.72 13.15 -10.14
CA GLY A 386 8.05 13.60 -11.37
C GLY A 386 8.89 13.50 -12.65
N LEU A 387 10.10 12.95 -12.57
CA LEU A 387 11.02 12.73 -13.69
C LEU A 387 10.69 11.41 -14.41
N LEU A 388 9.55 11.41 -15.11
CA LEU A 388 8.99 10.20 -15.74
C LEU A 388 9.90 9.58 -16.81
N GLY A 389 10.57 10.39 -17.63
CA GLY A 389 11.50 9.89 -18.66
C GLY A 389 12.69 9.11 -18.07
N PRO A 390 13.47 9.71 -17.14
CA PRO A 390 14.49 8.98 -16.39
C PRO A 390 13.95 7.75 -15.67
N ALA A 391 12.78 7.83 -15.02
CA ALA A 391 12.18 6.69 -14.35
C ALA A 391 11.91 5.51 -15.30
N ALA A 392 11.31 5.78 -16.47
CA ALA A 392 11.04 4.75 -17.48
C ALA A 392 12.33 4.05 -17.94
N ARG A 393 13.40 4.82 -18.18
CA ARG A 393 14.71 4.27 -18.58
C ARG A 393 15.28 3.33 -17.52
N GLU A 394 15.25 3.70 -16.25
CA GLU A 394 15.78 2.83 -15.18
C GLU A 394 14.99 1.53 -15.06
N TYR A 395 13.66 1.57 -15.17
CA TYR A 395 12.85 0.34 -15.18
C TYR A 395 13.14 -0.52 -16.41
N GLU A 396 13.29 0.07 -17.60
CA GLU A 396 13.67 -0.65 -18.82
C GLU A 396 15.04 -1.32 -18.68
N MET A 397 16.02 -0.61 -18.12
CA MET A 397 17.34 -1.16 -17.86
C MET A 397 17.29 -2.29 -16.82
N ALA A 398 16.49 -2.15 -15.76
CA ALA A 398 16.28 -3.22 -14.78
C ALA A 398 15.68 -4.48 -15.43
N LEU A 399 14.73 -4.33 -16.36
CA LEU A 399 14.14 -5.45 -17.09
C LEU A 399 15.13 -6.11 -18.04
N ARG A 400 15.94 -5.33 -18.77
CA ARG A 400 17.00 -5.89 -19.63
C ARG A 400 18.03 -6.67 -18.81
N GLU A 401 18.46 -6.11 -17.68
CA GLU A 401 19.39 -6.76 -16.76
C GLU A 401 18.87 -8.14 -16.31
N PHE A 402 17.57 -8.23 -16.01
CA PHE A 402 16.91 -9.51 -15.71
C PHE A 402 16.90 -10.48 -16.90
N GLU A 403 16.59 -9.99 -18.10
CA GLU A 403 16.52 -10.82 -19.31
C GLU A 403 17.89 -11.38 -19.70
N GLU A 404 18.94 -10.57 -19.55
CA GLU A 404 20.33 -10.90 -19.87
C GLU A 404 20.93 -11.89 -18.85
N HIS A 405 20.77 -11.62 -17.55
CA HIS A 405 21.49 -12.36 -16.51
C HIS A 405 20.66 -13.43 -15.81
N ARG A 406 19.32 -13.36 -15.91
CA ARG A 406 18.37 -14.25 -15.21
C ARG A 406 18.84 -14.62 -13.79
N PRO A 407 19.04 -13.60 -12.92
CA PRO A 407 19.59 -13.82 -11.59
C PRO A 407 18.77 -14.86 -10.84
N ARG A 408 19.45 -15.75 -10.08
CA ARG A 408 18.79 -16.76 -9.23
C ARG A 408 18.37 -16.20 -7.87
N ASP A 409 19.03 -15.13 -7.43
CA ASP A 409 18.73 -14.37 -6.22
C ASP A 409 19.03 -12.88 -6.46
N LEU A 410 18.53 -12.03 -5.58
CA LEU A 410 18.69 -10.57 -5.65
C LEU A 410 19.77 -10.04 -4.68
N GLY A 411 20.66 -10.92 -4.24
CA GLY A 411 21.70 -10.60 -3.26
C GLY A 411 21.17 -10.21 -1.88
N ARG A 412 22.08 -9.60 -1.11
CA ARG A 412 21.90 -9.20 0.29
C ARG A 412 20.64 -8.37 0.53
N PHE A 413 20.40 -7.39 -0.33
CA PHE A 413 19.23 -6.50 -0.26
C PHE A 413 18.01 -7.02 -1.03
N GLY A 414 17.98 -8.31 -1.32
CA GLY A 414 16.83 -9.00 -1.89
C GLY A 414 15.75 -9.38 -0.88
N ASP A 415 16.03 -9.45 0.43
CA ASP A 415 15.17 -10.02 1.50
C ASP A 415 14.43 -11.31 1.10
N GLY A 416 15.07 -12.15 0.29
CA GLY A 416 14.45 -13.39 -0.20
C GLY A 416 13.30 -13.21 -1.17
N TYR A 417 13.12 -12.01 -1.76
CA TYR A 417 12.23 -11.85 -2.91
C TYR A 417 12.78 -12.63 -4.11
N PRO A 418 11.95 -13.42 -4.80
CA PRO A 418 12.37 -14.06 -6.03
C PRO A 418 12.57 -12.98 -7.12
N PRO A 419 13.64 -13.11 -7.92
CA PRO A 419 13.92 -12.28 -9.09
C PRO A 419 12.70 -11.95 -9.95
N GLU A 420 11.83 -12.94 -10.20
CA GLU A 420 10.62 -12.81 -11.04
C GLU A 420 9.58 -11.84 -10.47
N LEU A 421 9.55 -11.64 -9.15
CA LEU A 421 8.67 -10.63 -8.54
C LEU A 421 9.14 -9.23 -8.89
N VAL A 422 10.42 -8.96 -8.67
CA VAL A 422 11.01 -7.65 -8.92
C VAL A 422 10.94 -7.35 -10.42
N TYR A 423 11.08 -8.36 -11.28
CA TYR A 423 10.79 -8.25 -12.71
C TYR A 423 9.35 -7.78 -12.98
N ARG A 424 8.33 -8.44 -12.42
CA ARG A 424 6.92 -8.03 -12.60
C ARG A 424 6.62 -6.64 -12.04
N ILE A 425 7.21 -6.30 -10.89
CA ILE A 425 7.10 -4.96 -10.30
C ILE A 425 7.66 -3.91 -11.27
N CYS A 426 8.84 -4.13 -11.83
CA CYS A 426 9.43 -3.23 -12.82
C CYS A 426 8.54 -3.09 -14.07
N GLN A 427 7.92 -4.17 -14.56
CA GLN A 427 7.00 -4.12 -15.69
C GLN A 427 5.78 -3.23 -15.41
N GLU A 428 5.14 -3.42 -14.25
CA GLU A 428 3.96 -2.62 -13.89
C GLU A 428 4.31 -1.15 -13.63
N LYS A 429 5.44 -0.88 -12.97
CA LYS A 429 5.94 0.48 -12.79
C LYS A 429 6.22 1.17 -14.12
N LEU A 430 6.85 0.47 -15.07
CA LEU A 430 7.10 0.99 -16.42
C LEU A 430 5.81 1.28 -17.17
N LYS A 431 4.83 0.37 -17.13
CA LYS A 431 3.50 0.60 -17.73
C LYS A 431 2.83 1.84 -17.13
N GLY A 432 2.87 2.00 -15.81
CA GLY A 432 2.32 3.16 -15.11
C GLY A 432 2.97 4.47 -15.55
N VAL A 433 4.30 4.51 -15.61
CA VAL A 433 5.06 5.69 -16.06
C VAL A 433 4.76 6.03 -17.52
N ARG A 434 4.68 5.02 -18.42
CA ARG A 434 4.32 5.24 -19.84
C ARG A 434 2.92 5.81 -20.02
N ARG A 435 1.94 5.32 -19.25
CA ARG A 435 0.58 5.90 -19.24
C ARG A 435 0.59 7.35 -18.79
N ALA A 436 1.32 7.67 -17.73
CA ALA A 436 1.44 9.04 -17.21
C ALA A 436 2.12 9.99 -18.22
N MET A 437 3.12 9.52 -18.97
CA MET A 437 3.74 10.30 -20.04
C MET A 437 2.79 10.53 -21.23
N ALA A 438 2.03 9.51 -21.63
CA ALA A 438 1.07 9.62 -22.72
C ALA A 438 -0.07 10.60 -22.40
N GLY A 439 -0.51 10.67 -21.14
CA GLY A 439 -1.54 11.61 -20.69
C GLY A 439 -1.06 13.05 -20.49
N ARG A 440 0.26 13.34 -20.58
CA ARG A 440 0.80 14.71 -20.57
C ARG A 440 0.98 15.31 -21.96
N ASN A 441 0.94 14.48 -23.00
CA ASN A 441 1.08 14.88 -24.41
C ASN A 441 -0.27 14.96 -25.14
N ALA A 442 -1.38 14.78 -24.43
CA ALA A 442 -2.75 14.96 -24.87
C ALA A 442 -3.39 16.07 -24.04
#